data_AF-A0A951BD41-F1
#
_entry.id   AF-A0A951BD41-F1
#
_cell.length_a   1.000
_cell.length_b   1.000
_cell.length_c   1.000
_cell.angle_alpha   90.00
_cell.angle_beta   90.00
_cell.angle_gamma   90.00
#
_symmetry.space_group_name_H-M   'P 1'
#
loop_
_entity.id
_entity.type
_entity.pdbx_description
1 polymer ?
#
loop_
_entity_poly.entity_id
_entity_poly.type
_entity_poly.pdbx_seq_one_letter_code
_entity_poly.pdbx_strand_id
1 'polypeptide(L)'
;MSGAGELIAGRYRLISRLGSGSMGVVWQARDEHLDRTVAIKQLVLPSRLSDIETDEANCWAMREGRITARVQHPHVITIHDVVKHHGQPCLIMEYLPARSLATVLSTHGVLAPDIVAGIG
;
A
#
# COMPACT_ATOMS: atom_id res chain seq x y z
N MET A 1 9.45 0.27 13.97
CA MET A 1 9.09 1.03 12.75
C MET A 1 10.03 0.58 11.65
N SER A 2 9.51 0.35 10.46
CA SER A 2 10.35 -0.13 9.36
C SER A 2 11.22 0.95 8.73
N GLY A 3 12.39 0.55 8.25
CA GLY A 3 13.42 1.43 7.67
C GLY A 3 13.83 1.00 6.26
N ALA A 4 14.45 1.91 5.50
CA ALA A 4 15.03 1.58 4.20
C ALA A 4 16.08 0.45 4.35
N GLY A 5 16.04 -0.52 3.44
CA GLY A 5 16.87 -1.73 3.49
C GLY A 5 16.28 -2.90 4.28
N GLU A 6 15.21 -2.70 5.05
CA GLU A 6 14.53 -3.81 5.75
C GLU A 6 13.85 -4.77 4.76
N LEU A 7 13.86 -6.06 5.10
CA LEU A 7 13.25 -7.12 4.31
C LEU A 7 11.89 -7.51 4.90
N ILE A 8 10.80 -7.18 4.20
CA ILE A 8 9.44 -7.55 4.57
C ILE A 8 9.17 -8.99 4.16
N ALA A 9 8.67 -9.79 5.11
CA ALA A 9 8.34 -11.20 4.92
C ALA A 9 9.46 -12.03 4.25
N GLY A 10 10.72 -11.65 4.47
CA GLY A 10 11.88 -12.35 3.90
C GLY A 10 12.03 -12.22 2.38
N ARG A 11 11.28 -11.33 1.72
CA ARG A 11 11.21 -11.26 0.24
C ARG A 11 11.25 -9.86 -0.34
N TYR A 12 10.63 -8.88 0.33
CA TYR A 12 10.46 -7.55 -0.25
C TYR A 12 11.36 -6.55 0.45
N ARG A 13 12.41 -6.09 -0.22
CA ARG A 13 13.39 -5.15 0.34
C ARG A 13 12.89 -3.72 0.20
N LEU A 14 12.70 -3.02 1.31
CA LEU A 14 12.29 -1.61 1.32
C LEU A 14 13.39 -0.72 0.71
N ILE A 15 13.00 0.17 -0.20
CA ILE A 15 13.89 1.11 -0.88
C ILE A 15 13.71 2.50 -0.28
N SER A 16 12.49 3.04 -0.35
CA SER A 16 12.19 4.41 0.06
C SER A 16 10.74 4.54 0.52
N ARG A 17 10.46 5.54 1.35
CA ARG A 17 9.10 5.84 1.77
C ARG A 17 8.42 6.70 0.71
N LEU A 18 7.25 6.28 0.24
CA LEU A 18 6.45 7.01 -0.76
C LEU A 18 5.47 7.99 -0.11
N GLY A 19 4.97 7.66 1.08
CA GLY A 19 4.06 8.52 1.81
C GLY A 19 3.52 7.90 3.09
N SER A 20 2.71 8.66 3.81
CA SER A 20 1.92 8.18 4.94
C SER A 20 0.54 8.79 4.91
N GLY A 21 -0.45 7.97 5.22
CA GLY A 21 -1.82 8.41 5.45
C GLY A 21 -2.31 7.94 6.81
N SER A 22 -3.58 8.21 7.08
CA SER A 22 -4.29 7.78 8.28
C SER A 22 -4.27 6.26 8.51
N MET A 23 -4.23 5.46 7.44
CA MET A 23 -4.24 3.99 7.50
C MET A 23 -2.84 3.37 7.39
N GLY A 24 -1.77 4.15 7.57
CA GLY A 24 -0.39 3.66 7.64
C GLY A 24 0.57 4.25 6.62
N VAL A 25 1.65 3.52 6.34
CA VAL A 25 2.80 4.01 5.55
C VAL A 25 2.93 3.22 4.25
N VAL A 26 3.21 3.93 3.15
CA VAL A 26 3.48 3.31 1.85
C VAL A 26 4.96 3.42 1.53
N TRP A 27 5.55 2.29 1.15
CA TRP A 27 6.95 2.17 0.78
C TRP A 27 7.08 1.70 -0.67
N GLN A 28 8.16 2.13 -1.33
CA GLN A 28 8.69 1.48 -2.52
C GLN A 28 9.60 0.34 -2.06
N ALA A 29 9.51 -0.81 -2.71
CA ALA A 29 10.32 -1.97 -2.40
C ALA A 29 10.71 -2.76 -3.67
N ARG A 30 11.73 -3.60 -3.57
CA ARG A 30 12.09 -4.62 -4.57
C ARG A 30 11.57 -5.97 -4.11
N ASP A 31 10.80 -6.65 -4.95
CA ASP A 31 10.53 -8.08 -4.82
C ASP A 31 11.76 -8.83 -5.31
N GLU A 32 12.53 -9.43 -4.40
CA GLU A 32 13.80 -10.08 -4.75
C GLU A 32 13.63 -11.40 -5.50
N HIS A 33 12.44 -12.02 -5.43
CA HIS A 33 12.17 -13.28 -6.11
C HIS A 33 11.75 -13.08 -7.55
N LEU A 34 10.90 -12.08 -7.80
CA LEU A 34 10.37 -11.78 -9.14
C LEU A 34 11.11 -10.63 -9.83
N ASP A 35 12.12 -10.07 -9.16
CA ASP A 35 12.95 -8.98 -9.63
C ASP A 35 12.18 -7.76 -10.17
N ARG A 36 11.16 -7.32 -9.41
CA ARG A 36 10.29 -6.19 -9.78
C ARG A 36 10.12 -5.17 -8.67
N THR A 37 9.87 -3.93 -9.05
CA THR A 37 9.53 -2.87 -8.09
C THR A 37 8.06 -3.00 -7.68
N VAL A 38 7.80 -2.93 -6.38
CA VAL A 38 6.45 -3.00 -5.79
C VAL A 38 6.24 -1.83 -4.82
N ALA A 39 4.99 -1.49 -4.57
CA ALA A 39 4.62 -0.66 -3.44
C ALA A 39 4.14 -1.54 -2.28
N ILE A 40 4.42 -1.15 -1.05
CA ILE A 40 4.00 -1.87 0.16
C ILE A 40 3.25 -0.90 1.06
N LYS A 41 1.98 -1.18 1.33
CA LYS A 41 1.21 -0.45 2.35
C LYS A 41 1.23 -1.24 3.66
N GLN A 42 1.99 -0.73 4.63
CA GLN A 42 2.00 -1.24 6.00
C GLN A 42 0.80 -0.66 6.74
N LEU A 43 -0.11 -1.51 7.18
CA LEU A 43 -1.30 -1.09 7.92
C LEU A 43 -0.95 -0.87 9.39
N VAL A 44 -1.19 0.35 9.87
CA VAL A 44 -1.02 0.67 11.29
C VAL A 44 -2.33 0.37 12.00
N LEU A 45 -2.35 -0.72 12.77
CA LEU A 45 -3.47 -1.03 13.65
C LEU A 45 -3.50 -0.05 14.83
N PRO A 46 -4.68 0.34 15.34
CA PRO A 46 -4.79 1.20 16.51
C PRO A 46 -4.04 0.61 17.71
N SER A 47 -3.25 1.43 18.39
CA SER A 47 -2.38 1.02 19.50
C SER A 47 -3.10 0.66 20.82
N ARG A 48 -4.44 0.71 20.85
CA ARG A 48 -5.27 0.44 22.05
C ARG A 48 -6.08 -0.87 21.97
N LEU A 49 -5.76 -1.75 21.03
CA LEU A 49 -6.41 -3.05 20.93
C LEU A 49 -5.77 -4.04 21.91
N SER A 50 -6.59 -4.90 22.52
CA SER A 50 -6.10 -6.11 23.19
C SER A 50 -5.47 -7.07 22.18
N ASP A 51 -4.75 -8.08 22.66
CA ASP A 51 -4.12 -9.08 21.78
C ASP A 51 -5.15 -9.82 20.91
N ILE A 52 -6.32 -10.12 21.47
CA ILE A 52 -7.43 -10.79 20.77
C ILE A 52 -7.98 -9.88 19.66
N GLU A 53 -8.30 -8.63 19.98
CA GLU A 53 -8.82 -7.67 19.00
C GLU A 53 -7.78 -7.37 17.90
N THR A 54 -6.49 -7.38 18.24
CA THR A 54 -5.40 -7.21 17.27
C THR A 54 -5.35 -8.39 16.30
N ASP A 55 -5.52 -9.61 16.78
CA ASP A 55 -5.53 -10.80 15.93
C ASP A 55 -6.77 -10.87 15.04
N GLU A 56 -7.94 -10.51 15.57
CA GLU A 56 -9.19 -10.38 14.80
C GLU A 56 -9.06 -9.33 13.68
N ALA A 57 -8.53 -8.14 14.00
CA ALA A 57 -8.31 -7.08 13.04
C ALA A 57 -7.29 -7.49 11.95
N ASN A 58 -6.24 -8.21 12.34
CA ASN A 58 -5.28 -8.80 11.39
C ASN A 58 -5.96 -9.82 10.46
N CYS A 59 -6.72 -10.75 11.01
CA CYS A 59 -7.43 -11.77 10.24
C CYS A 59 -8.42 -11.13 9.25
N TRP A 60 -9.14 -10.11 9.69
CA TRP A 60 -10.04 -9.33 8.84
C TRP A 60 -9.27 -8.61 7.73
N ALA A 61 -8.20 -7.87 8.03
CA ALA A 61 -7.41 -7.15 7.05
C ALA A 61 -6.76 -8.09 6.00
N MET A 62 -6.26 -9.24 6.45
CA MET A 62 -5.71 -10.27 5.55
C MET A 62 -6.79 -10.85 4.62
N ARG A 63 -8.00 -11.09 5.15
CA ARG A 63 -9.13 -11.58 4.35
C ARG A 63 -9.55 -10.54 3.32
N GLU A 64 -9.73 -9.30 3.74
CA GLU A 64 -10.18 -8.22 2.86
C GLU A 64 -9.16 -7.95 1.77
N GLY A 65 -7.87 -7.87 2.12
CA GLY A 65 -6.79 -7.70 1.14
C GLY A 65 -6.78 -8.80 0.07
N ARG A 66 -7.05 -10.06 0.46
CA ARG A 66 -7.17 -11.18 -0.51
C ARG A 66 -8.40 -11.06 -1.41
N ILE A 67 -9.51 -10.55 -0.90
CA ILE A 67 -10.70 -10.28 -1.71
C ILE A 67 -10.39 -9.18 -2.72
N THR A 68 -9.79 -8.07 -2.27
CA THR A 68 -9.39 -6.95 -3.14
C THR A 68 -8.37 -7.37 -4.20
N ALA A 69 -7.47 -8.31 -3.90
CA ALA A 69 -6.50 -8.85 -4.86
C ALA A 69 -7.12 -9.55 -6.08
N ARG A 70 -8.42 -9.88 -6.03
CA ARG A 70 -9.15 -10.44 -7.19
C ARG A 70 -9.63 -9.37 -8.16
N VAL A 71 -9.60 -8.10 -7.78
CA VAL A 71 -10.00 -6.99 -8.65
C VAL A 71 -8.87 -6.68 -9.62
N GLN A 72 -9.15 -6.82 -10.92
CA GLN A 72 -8.27 -6.42 -11.99
C GLN A 72 -9.00 -5.41 -12.86
N HIS A 73 -8.51 -4.16 -12.85
CA HIS A 73 -9.09 -3.09 -13.64
C HIS A 73 -8.01 -2.05 -13.98
N PRO A 74 -7.98 -1.48 -15.20
CA PRO A 74 -6.94 -0.53 -15.62
C PRO A 74 -6.79 0.69 -14.70
N HIS A 75 -7.85 1.09 -13.98
CA HIS A 75 -7.85 2.24 -13.06
C HIS A 75 -7.74 1.85 -11.58
N VAL A 76 -7.44 0.59 -11.27
CA VAL A 76 -7.28 0.10 -9.89
C VAL A 76 -5.90 -0.52 -9.72
N ILE A 77 -5.16 -0.08 -8.71
CA ILE A 77 -3.86 -0.67 -8.37
C ILE A 77 -4.01 -2.16 -8.07
N THR A 78 -3.26 -2.98 -8.79
CA THR A 78 -3.27 -4.42 -8.59
C THR A 78 -2.61 -4.77 -7.26
N ILE A 79 -3.29 -5.57 -6.43
CA ILE A 79 -2.66 -6.19 -5.25
C ILE A 79 -2.07 -7.52 -5.69
N HIS A 80 -0.76 -7.66 -5.52
CA HIS A 80 -0.02 -8.87 -5.87
C HIS A 80 -0.04 -9.91 -4.76
N ASP A 81 -0.03 -9.47 -3.50
CA ASP A 81 0.10 -10.35 -2.34
C ASP A 81 -0.32 -9.63 -1.06
N VAL A 82 -0.61 -10.39 -0.02
CA VAL A 82 -0.91 -9.89 1.33
C VAL A 82 -0.13 -10.72 2.33
N VAL A 83 0.80 -10.07 3.04
CA VAL A 83 1.74 -10.73 3.96
C VAL A 83 1.65 -10.15 5.36
N LYS A 84 2.11 -10.91 6.36
CA LYS A 84 2.23 -10.44 7.74
C LYS A 84 3.71 -10.16 8.04
N HIS A 85 4.01 -9.00 8.61
CA HIS A 85 5.36 -8.61 9.01
C HIS A 85 5.32 -7.95 10.38
N HIS A 86 6.12 -8.42 11.33
CA HIS A 86 6.09 -7.99 12.75
C HIS A 86 4.68 -7.94 13.35
N GLY A 87 3.85 -8.93 13.02
CA GLY A 87 2.48 -8.99 13.53
C GLY A 87 1.47 -8.09 12.81
N GLN A 88 1.89 -7.30 11.81
CA GLN A 88 1.02 -6.36 11.10
C GLN A 88 0.80 -6.77 9.64
N PRO A 89 -0.37 -6.49 9.05
CA PRO A 89 -0.65 -6.83 7.67
C PRO A 89 -0.03 -5.81 6.72
N CYS A 90 0.58 -6.32 5.66
CA CYS A 90 1.22 -5.55 4.60
C CYS A 90 0.59 -5.94 3.26
N LEU A 91 0.07 -4.95 2.53
CA LEU A 91 -0.41 -5.14 1.16
C LEU A 91 0.74 -4.93 0.19
N ILE A 92 1.04 -5.94 -0.63
CA ILE A 92 2.01 -5.86 -1.71
C ILE A 92 1.25 -5.50 -2.97
N MET A 93 1.57 -4.35 -3.54
CA MET A 93 0.82 -3.73 -4.63
C MET A 93 1.73 -3.36 -5.79
N GLU A 94 1.13 -3.24 -6.96
CA GLU A 94 1.76 -2.66 -8.12
C GLU A 94 2.37 -1.30 -7.79
N TYR A 95 3.62 -1.09 -8.19
CA TYR A 95 4.24 0.22 -8.10
C TYR A 95 3.93 1.02 -9.35
N LEU A 96 3.14 2.08 -9.18
CA LEU A 96 2.86 3.05 -10.24
C LEU A 96 3.70 4.31 -10.01
N PRO A 97 4.70 4.62 -10.87
CA PRO A 97 5.52 5.83 -10.75
C PRO A 97 4.72 7.07 -11.21
N ALA A 98 3.71 7.45 -10.43
CA ALA A 98 2.81 8.56 -10.71
C ALA A 98 2.73 9.55 -9.54
N ARG A 99 2.21 10.75 -9.83
CA ARG A 99 1.90 11.77 -8.81
C ARG A 99 0.49 11.55 -8.30
N SER A 100 0.27 11.77 -7.01
CA SER A 100 -1.09 11.74 -6.46
C SER A 100 -1.91 12.91 -7.01
N LEU A 101 -3.22 12.70 -7.18
CA LEU A 101 -4.13 13.78 -7.58
C LEU A 101 -4.06 14.97 -6.62
N ALA A 102 -3.89 14.73 -5.32
CA ALA A 102 -3.67 15.77 -4.33
C ALA A 102 -2.42 16.62 -4.64
N THR A 103 -1.31 15.99 -5.06
CA THR A 103 -0.11 16.71 -5.48
C THR A 103 -0.39 17.56 -6.72
N VAL A 104 -1.09 16.99 -7.70
CA VAL A 104 -1.48 17.70 -8.93
C VAL A 104 -2.32 18.94 -8.60
N LEU A 105 -3.35 18.79 -7.77
CA LEU A 105 -4.23 19.88 -7.34
C LEU A 105 -3.49 20.94 -6.53
N SER A 106 -2.59 20.55 -5.62
CA SER A 106 -1.79 21.50 -4.85
C SER A 106 -0.84 22.33 -5.72
N THR A 107 -0.39 21.77 -6.85
CA THR A 107 0.57 22.42 -7.76
C THR A 107 -0.13 23.28 -8.81
N HIS A 108 -1.25 22.81 -9.37
CA HIS A 108 -1.92 23.44 -10.52
C HIS A 108 -3.23 24.15 -10.14
N GLY A 109 -3.71 24.00 -8.91
CA GLY A 109 -5.01 24.51 -8.49
C GLY A 109 -6.17 23.74 -9.12
N VAL A 110 -7.22 24.46 -9.50
CA VAL A 110 -8.42 23.87 -10.13
C VAL A 110 -8.07 23.38 -11.53
N LEU A 111 -8.43 22.12 -11.83
CA LEU A 111 -8.25 21.53 -13.15
C LEU A 111 -9.41 21.91 -14.08
N ALA A 112 -9.12 21.99 -15.38
CA ALA A 112 -10.13 22.28 -16.39
C ALA A 112 -11.17 21.13 -16.47
N PRO A 113 -12.46 21.43 -16.74
CA PRO A 113 -13.52 20.42 -16.70
C PRO A 113 -13.32 19.21 -17.62
N ASP A 114 -12.68 19.40 -18.77
CA ASP A 114 -12.32 18.36 -19.73
C ASP A 114 -11.30 17.36 -19.15
N ILE A 115 -10.31 17.84 -18.39
CA ILE A 115 -9.36 16.99 -17.68
C ILE A 115 -10.06 16.23 -16.56
N VAL A 116 -10.92 16.90 -15.80
CA VAL A 116 -11.66 16.29 -14.68
C VAL A 116 -12.59 15.18 -15.19
N ALA A 117 -13.23 15.37 -16.35
CA ALA A 117 -14.10 14.36 -16.96
C ALA A 117 -13.36 13.06 -17.32
N GLY A 118 -12.05 13.11 -17.50
CA GLY A 118 -11.20 11.93 -17.73
C GLY A 118 -10.71 11.23 -16.46
N ILE A 119 -11.01 11.75 -15.26
CA ILE A 119 -10.60 11.16 -13.99
C ILE A 119 -11.76 10.29 -13.45
N GLY A 120 -11.74 9.00 -13.74
CA GLY A 120 -12.77 8.03 -13.32
C GLY A 120 -12.55 6.63 -13.87
#